data_AF-A0A1W9QQ64-F1
#
_entry.id   AF-A0A1W9QQ64-F1
#
_cell.length_a   1.000
_cell.length_b   1.000
_cell.length_c   1.000
_cell.angle_alpha   90.00
_cell.angle_beta   90.00
_cell.angle_gamma   90.00
#
_symmetry.space_group_name_H-M   'P 1'
#
loop_
_entity.id
_entity.type
_entity.pdbx_description
1 polymer ?
#
loop_
_entity_poly.entity_id
_entity_poly.type
_entity_poly.pdbx_seq_one_letter_code
_entity_poly.pdbx_strand_id
1 'polypeptide(L)' 'MAKQGVSNSQEKKSVIYNIRPGTWYSDRTKFKPFKSKEDFLSALNNTRYQYPQTRHTNGHWLRNVLGNYKEHTGISLEVG' A
#
# COMPACT_ATOMS: atom_id res chain seq x y z
N MET A 1 -14.77 26.77 22.61
CA MET A 1 -15.42 25.57 22.05
C MET A 1 -14.32 24.61 21.59
N ALA A 2 -14.28 23.40 22.16
CA ALA A 2 -13.20 22.44 21.99
C ALA A 2 -13.34 21.59 20.71
N LYS A 3 -12.23 21.29 20.04
CA LYS A 3 -12.05 20.05 19.28
C LYS A 3 -10.71 19.43 19.65
N GLN A 4 -10.79 18.33 20.37
CA GLN A 4 -9.72 17.42 20.76
C GLN A 4 -9.13 16.67 19.55
N GLY A 5 -7.81 16.48 19.58
CA GLY A 5 -7.17 15.22 19.19
C GLY A 5 -6.99 14.94 17.69
N VAL A 6 -6.05 15.62 17.04
CA VAL A 6 -5.43 15.12 15.80
C VAL A 6 -3.98 14.75 16.11
N SER A 7 -3.72 13.45 16.25
CA SER A 7 -2.38 12.90 16.44
C SER A 7 -1.65 12.87 15.09
N ASN A 8 -0.71 13.81 14.93
CA ASN A 8 0.51 13.78 14.11
C ASN A 8 0.46 13.13 12.71
N SER A 9 -0.07 13.86 11.72
CA SER A 9 0.39 13.76 10.34
C SER A 9 1.27 14.98 10.04
N GLN A 10 2.59 14.80 9.89
CA GLN A 10 3.39 15.81 9.20
C GLN A 10 3.10 15.70 7.70
N GLU A 11 2.13 16.47 7.19
CA GLU A 11 1.96 16.66 5.76
C GLU A 11 3.09 17.52 5.21
N LYS A 12 4.17 16.87 4.76
CA LYS A 12 5.17 17.50 3.88
C LYS A 12 4.89 17.05 2.45
N LYS A 13 4.11 17.86 1.72
CA LYS A 13 3.96 17.84 0.25
C LYS A 13 3.30 16.61 -0.40
N SER A 14 2.34 15.94 0.25
CA SER A 14 1.50 14.90 -0.38
C SER A 14 2.25 13.80 -1.16
N VAL A 15 3.47 13.46 -0.71
CA VAL A 15 4.30 12.40 -1.29
C VAL A 15 4.44 11.28 -0.27
N ILE A 16 4.09 10.06 -0.63
CA ILE A 16 4.44 8.89 0.16
C ILE A 16 5.94 8.67 0.04
N TYR A 17 6.69 9.00 1.10
CA TYR A 17 8.13 8.75 1.14
C TYR A 17 8.46 7.33 1.58
N ASN A 18 7.79 6.82 2.63
CA ASN A 18 8.15 5.54 3.25
C ASN A 18 6.90 4.73 3.62
N ILE A 19 6.89 3.44 3.29
CA ILE A 19 5.95 2.47 3.85
C ILE A 19 6.37 2.19 5.30
N ARG A 20 5.44 2.27 6.25
CA ARG A 20 5.70 1.97 7.67
C ARG A 20 5.37 0.50 7.96
N PRO A 21 6.20 -0.23 8.72
CA PRO A 21 5.85 -1.57 9.17
C PRO A 21 4.65 -1.50 10.12
N GLY A 22 3.72 -2.46 9.98
CA GLY A 22 2.65 -2.66 10.94
C GLY A 22 3.12 -3.44 12.17
N THR A 23 2.42 -3.27 13.29
CA THR A 23 2.62 -4.08 14.50
C THR A 23 2.03 -5.48 14.31
N TRP A 24 2.82 -6.38 13.72
CA TRP A 24 2.36 -7.72 13.31
C TRP A 24 2.24 -8.74 14.45
N TYR A 25 2.93 -8.49 15.57
CA TYR A 25 2.99 -9.40 16.71
C TYR A 25 1.86 -9.19 17.74
N SER A 26 0.94 -8.25 17.51
CA SER A 26 -0.09 -7.90 18.49
C SER A 26 -1.50 -8.06 17.93
N ASP A 27 -2.32 -8.79 18.67
CA ASP A 27 -3.75 -8.92 18.36
C ASP A 27 -4.59 -7.72 18.77
N ARG A 28 -4.01 -6.74 19.48
CA ARG A 28 -4.72 -5.56 19.99
C ARG A 28 -4.74 -4.39 19.00
N THR A 29 -4.12 -4.55 17.83
CA THR A 29 -3.98 -3.49 16.85
C THR A 29 -5.29 -3.28 16.08
N LYS A 30 -5.67 -2.00 15.90
CA LYS A 30 -6.82 -1.61 15.08
C LYS A 30 -6.59 -1.97 13.60
N PHE A 31 -5.36 -1.80 13.13
CA PHE A 31 -4.97 -2.12 11.76
C PHE A 31 -4.17 -3.42 11.75
N LYS A 32 -4.77 -4.45 11.19
CA LYS A 32 -4.14 -5.77 11.06
C LYS A 32 -3.18 -5.79 9.87
N PRO A 33 -2.10 -6.59 9.94
CA PRO A 33 -1.30 -6.89 8.76
C PRO A 33 -2.15 -7.48 7.63
N PHE A 34 -1.68 -7.34 6.39
CA PHE A 34 -2.27 -8.01 5.24
C PHE A 34 -2.19 -9.53 5.40
N LYS A 35 -3.25 -10.23 4.99
CA LYS A 35 -3.35 -11.70 5.13
C LYS A 35 -2.58 -12.43 4.03
N SER A 36 -2.32 -11.76 2.91
CA SER A 36 -1.66 -12.31 1.73
C SER A 36 -0.79 -11.25 1.05
N LYS A 37 0.04 -11.68 0.10
CA LYS A 37 0.85 -10.75 -0.71
C LYS A 37 -0.07 -9.97 -1.67
N GLU A 38 -1.14 -10.60 -2.11
CA GLU A 38 -2.15 -10.12 -3.06
C GLU A 38 -2.97 -9.00 -2.44
N ASP A 39 -3.40 -9.14 -1.17
CA ASP A 39 -4.08 -8.08 -0.42
C ASP A 39 -3.19 -6.84 -0.31
N PHE A 40 -1.90 -7.05 -0.04
CA PHE A 40 -0.91 -5.97 0.01
C PHE A 40 -0.74 -5.29 -1.36
N LEU A 41 -0.63 -6.07 -2.44
CA LEU A 41 -0.50 -5.53 -3.81
C LEU A 41 -1.74 -4.76 -4.25
N SER A 42 -2.94 -5.25 -3.94
CA SER A 42 -4.21 -4.56 -4.24
C SER A 42 -4.28 -3.22 -3.49
N ALA A 43 -3.99 -3.22 -2.19
CA ALA A 43 -3.94 -2.00 -1.38
C ALA A 43 -2.88 -1.00 -1.89
N LEU A 44 -1.71 -1.48 -2.29
CA LEU A 44 -0.65 -0.63 -2.84
C LEU A 44 -1.04 -0.03 -4.19
N ASN A 45 -1.65 -0.82 -5.07
CA ASN A 45 -2.15 -0.33 -6.37
C ASN A 45 -3.21 0.76 -6.19
N ASN A 46 -4.18 0.52 -5.31
CA ASN A 46 -5.23 1.49 -4.97
C ASN A 46 -4.65 2.77 -4.37
N THR A 47 -3.68 2.63 -3.47
CA THR A 47 -2.94 3.76 -2.91
C THR A 47 -2.30 4.56 -4.05
N ARG A 48 -1.59 3.93 -4.98
CA ARG A 48 -0.94 4.64 -6.10
C ARG A 48 -1.92 5.42 -7.00
N TYR A 49 -3.17 4.99 -7.13
CA TYR A 49 -4.21 5.76 -7.83
C TYR A 49 -4.67 7.02 -7.08
N GLN A 50 -4.63 7.00 -5.75
CA GLN A 50 -5.07 8.13 -4.90
C GLN A 50 -4.07 9.30 -4.91
N TYR A 51 -2.80 9.05 -5.22
CA TYR A 51 -1.75 10.08 -5.21
C TYR A 51 -1.46 10.60 -6.63
N PRO A 52 -1.63 11.92 -6.90
CA PRO A 52 -1.45 12.48 -8.24
C PRO A 52 -0.11 12.15 -8.90
N GLN A 53 0.98 12.12 -8.12
CA GLN A 53 2.34 11.88 -8.63
C GLN A 53 2.54 10.46 -9.19
N THR A 54 1.87 9.47 -8.61
CA THR A 54 1.96 8.07 -9.04
C THR A 54 0.85 7.67 -10.00
N ARG A 55 -0.24 8.44 -10.05
CA ARG A 55 -1.42 8.14 -10.88
C ARG A 55 -1.10 8.06 -12.37
N HIS A 56 -0.27 8.98 -12.88
CA HIS A 56 0.07 9.04 -14.31
C HIS A 56 0.86 7.82 -14.81
N THR A 57 1.62 7.15 -13.94
CA THR A 57 2.42 5.97 -14.29
C THR A 57 1.79 4.65 -13.82
N ASN A 58 0.59 4.68 -13.24
CA ASN A 58 0.02 3.51 -12.57
C ASN A 58 -0.65 2.50 -13.52
N GLY A 59 -1.02 2.90 -14.73
CA GLY A 59 -1.86 2.09 -15.64
C GLY A 59 -1.33 0.68 -15.94
N HIS A 60 -0.01 0.50 -15.94
CA HIS A 60 0.63 -0.80 -16.16
C HIS A 60 1.39 -1.33 -14.95
N TRP A 61 1.41 -0.61 -13.83
CA TRP A 61 2.26 -0.94 -12.69
C TRP A 61 1.97 -2.33 -12.13
N LEU A 62 0.69 -2.63 -11.83
CA LEU A 62 0.32 -3.92 -11.26
C LEU A 62 0.64 -5.07 -12.24
N ARG A 63 0.32 -4.90 -13.53
CA ARG A 63 0.64 -5.88 -14.58
C ARG A 63 2.14 -6.17 -14.62
N ASN A 64 2.98 -5.13 -14.55
CA ASN A 64 4.44 -5.28 -14.59
C ASN A 64 4.95 -6.01 -13.35
N VAL A 65 4.41 -5.70 -12.16
CA VAL A 65 4.76 -6.42 -10.92
C VAL A 65 4.41 -7.91 -11.01
N LEU A 66 3.20 -8.24 -11.49
CA LEU A 66 2.77 -9.63 -11.63
C LEU A 66 3.60 -10.39 -12.69
N GLY A 67 3.91 -9.73 -13.81
CA GLY A 67 4.77 -10.27 -14.86
C GLY A 67 6.17 -10.60 -14.36
N ASN A 68 6.84 -9.63 -13.73
CA ASN A 68 8.17 -9.83 -13.16
C ASN A 68 8.18 -10.88 -12.05
N TYR A 69 7.16 -10.90 -11.18
CA TYR A 69 7.07 -11.91 -10.13
C TYR A 69 6.99 -13.32 -10.73
N LYS A 70 6.16 -13.51 -11.76
CA LYS A 70 6.07 -14.80 -12.47
C LYS A 70 7.37 -15.16 -13.17
N GLU A 71 8.02 -14.21 -13.83
CA GLU A 71 9.28 -14.42 -14.54
C GLU A 71 10.39 -14.90 -13.59
N HIS A 72 10.49 -14.31 -12.40
CA HIS A 72 11.56 -14.63 -11.45
C HIS A 72 11.24 -15.78 -10.48
N THR A 73 9.97 -16.12 -10.28
CA THR A 73 9.58 -17.16 -9.30
C THR A 73 8.90 -18.37 -9.94
N GLY A 74 8.44 -18.27 -11.18
CA GLY A 74 7.58 -19.27 -11.83
C GLY A 74 6.12 -19.28 -11.33
N ILE A 75 5.78 -18.49 -10.30
CA ILE A 75 4.47 -18.49 -9.66
C ILE A 75 3.62 -17.35 -10.22
N SER A 76 2.38 -17.65 -10.63
CA SER A 76 1.41 -16.62 -11.00
C SER A 76 0.65 -16.16 -9.76
N LEU A 77 0.55 -14.84 -9.57
CA LEU A 77 -0.29 -14.24 -8.53
C LEU A 77 -1.56 -13.67 -9.18
N GLU A 78 -2.68 -13.80 -8.49
CA GLU A 78 -3.96 -13.23 -8.89
C GLU A 78 -4.38 -12.17 -7.87
N VAL A 79 -4.43 -10.91 -8.31
CA VAL A 79 -4.79 -9.77 -7.46
C VAL A 79 -6.19 -9.29 -7.88
N GLY A 80 -7.13 -9.34 -6.94
CA GLY A 80 -8.51 -8.86 -7.09
C GLY A 80 -8.67 -7.36 -6.90
#